data_AF-A0A1T4K1W2-F1
#
_entry.id   AF-A0A1T4K1W2-F1
#
_cell.length_a   1.000
_cell.length_b   1.000
_cell.length_c   1.000
_cell.angle_alpha   90.00
_cell.angle_beta   90.00
_cell.angle_gamma   90.00
#
_symmetry.space_group_name_H-M   'P 1'
#
loop_
_entity.id
_entity.type
_entity.pdbx_description
1 polymer ?
#
loop_
_entity_poly.entity_id
_entity_poly.type
_entity_poly.pdbx_seq_one_letter_code
_entity_poly.pdbx_strand_id
1 'polypeptide(L)' 'MDYRRIAKELLNEHPQTIAVALSRLPAEHAGEILKLLPGFIQADLVNRIVQTDQLPTVVIEEIDRLLDRLIR' A
#
# COMPACT_ATOMS: atom_id res chain seq x y z
N MET A 1 6.92 3.20 13.24
CA MET A 1 6.98 2.73 11.85
C MET A 1 8.01 3.57 11.09
N ASP A 2 8.86 2.94 10.30
CA ASP A 2 9.77 3.66 9.39
C ASP A 2 9.09 3.82 8.02
N TYR A 3 8.37 4.93 7.83
CA TYR A 3 7.61 5.17 6.61
C TYR A 3 8.48 5.31 5.36
N ARG A 4 9.72 5.82 5.50
CA ARG A 4 10.64 5.96 4.35
C ARG A 4 11.11 4.60 3.86
N ARG A 5 11.45 3.69 4.78
CA ARG A 5 11.76 2.30 4.42
C ARG A 5 10.57 1.64 3.74
N ILE A 6 9.38 1.74 4.34
CA ILE A 6 8.16 1.11 3.82
C ILE A 6 7.82 1.63 2.42
N ALA A 7 7.85 2.95 2.21
CA ALA A 7 7.59 3.55 0.90
C ALA A 7 8.58 3.05 -0.17
N LYS A 8 9.87 2.93 0.19
CA LYS A 8 10.90 2.40 -0.71
C LYS A 8 10.66 0.93 -1.10
N GLU A 9 10.26 0.10 -0.14
CA GLU A 9 9.95 -1.31 -0.41
C GLU A 9 8.69 -1.44 -1.26
N LEU A 10 7.62 -0.71 -0.92
CA LEU A 10 6.37 -0.70 -1.70
C LEU A 10 6.57 -0.21 -3.13
N LEU A 11 7.52 0.70 -3.39
CA LEU A 11 7.83 1.15 -4.75
C LEU A 11 8.32 0.04 -5.69
N ASN A 12 8.79 -1.09 -5.15
CA ASN A 12 9.19 -2.25 -5.95
C ASN A 12 8.02 -3.18 -6.28
N GLU A 13 6.83 -2.92 -5.71
CA GLU A 13 5.64 -3.73 -5.90
C GLU A 13 4.76 -3.21 -7.04
N HIS A 14 3.86 -4.07 -7.53
CA HIS A 14 2.90 -3.67 -8.55
C HIS A 14 1.93 -2.59 -7.99
N PRO A 15 1.49 -1.58 -8.78
CA PRO A 15 0.61 -0.51 -8.29
C PRO A 15 -0.67 -1.01 -7.60
N GLN A 16 -1.22 -2.14 -8.06
CA GLN A 16 -2.35 -2.78 -7.39
C GLN A 16 -1.99 -3.29 -5.98
N THR A 17 -0.83 -3.94 -5.83
CA THR A 17 -0.33 -4.41 -4.52
C THR A 17 -0.16 -3.25 -3.56
N ILE A 18 0.42 -2.13 -4.03
CA ILE A 18 0.58 -0.92 -3.24
C ILE A 18 -0.78 -0.36 -2.81
N ALA A 19 -1.73 -0.24 -3.74
CA ALA A 19 -3.07 0.27 -3.43
C ALA A 19 -3.78 -0.58 -2.37
N VAL A 20 -3.71 -1.92 -2.48
CA VAL A 20 -4.31 -2.83 -1.50
C VAL A 20 -3.57 -2.73 -0.17
N ALA A 21 -2.24 -2.72 -0.16
CA ALA A 21 -1.46 -2.54 1.07
C ALA A 21 -1.80 -1.25 1.80
N LEU A 22 -1.96 -0.13 1.07
CA LEU A 22 -2.37 1.15 1.65
C LEU A 22 -3.81 1.13 2.19
N SER A 23 -4.75 0.44 1.53
CA SER A 23 -6.14 0.34 1.99
C SER A 23 -6.31 -0.53 3.25
N ARG A 24 -5.34 -1.39 3.55
CA ARG A 24 -5.28 -2.21 4.75
C ARG A 24 -4.72 -1.48 5.98
N LEU A 25 -4.07 -0.33 5.78
CA LEU A 25 -3.47 0.45 6.87
C LEU A 25 -4.45 1.49 7.44
N PRO A 26 -4.29 1.89 8.72
CA PRO A 26 -4.94 3.09 9.24
C PRO A 26 -4.64 4.30 8.34
N ALA A 27 -5.66 5.14 8.09
CA ALA A 27 -5.57 6.25 7.15
C ALA A 27 -4.40 7.20 7.41
N GLU A 28 -4.03 7.40 8.69
CA GLU A 28 -2.87 8.18 9.10
C GLU A 28 -1.56 7.59 8.55
N HIS A 29 -1.33 6.28 8.74
CA HIS A 29 -0.11 5.61 8.25
C HIS A 29 -0.08 5.53 6.73
N ALA A 30 -1.22 5.22 6.10
CA ALA A 30 -1.33 5.19 4.64
C ALA A 30 -1.02 6.56 4.03
N GLY A 31 -1.51 7.64 4.64
CA GLY A 31 -1.24 9.02 4.21
C GLY A 31 0.23 9.41 4.32
N GLU A 32 0.90 9.04 5.41
CA GLU A 32 2.34 9.29 5.57
C GLU A 32 3.18 8.54 4.53
N ILE A 33 2.83 7.28 4.22
CA ILE A 33 3.50 6.50 3.17
C ILE A 33 3.23 7.09 1.79
N LEU A 34 1.98 7.44 1.48
CA LEU A 34 1.58 7.97 0.17
C LEU A 34 2.34 9.26 -0.18
N LYS A 35 2.56 10.16 0.80
CA LYS A 35 3.34 11.39 0.63
C LYS A 35 4.80 11.14 0.23
N LEU A 36 5.35 9.97 0.59
CA LEU A 36 6.73 9.57 0.30
C LEU A 36 6.88 8.87 -1.06
N LEU A 37 5.77 8.50 -1.70
CA LEU A 37 5.76 7.92 -3.04
C LEU A 37 5.91 9.01 -4.12
N PRO A 38 6.43 8.70 -5.32
CA PRO A 38 6.52 9.67 -6.41
C PRO A 38 5.15 10.24 -6.80
N GLY A 39 5.06 11.56 -6.99
CA GLY A 39 3.79 12.24 -7.26
C GLY A 39 3.02 11.69 -8.47
N PHE A 40 3.72 11.19 -9.48
CA PHE A 40 3.09 10.65 -10.70
C PHE A 40 2.30 9.35 -10.48
N ILE A 41 2.58 8.58 -9.42
CA ILE A 41 1.79 7.37 -9.08
C ILE A 41 0.72 7.63 -8.03
N GLN A 42 0.82 8.70 -7.24
CA GLN A 42 -0.09 8.92 -6.10
C GLN A 42 -1.56 9.01 -6.53
N ALA A 43 -1.85 9.73 -7.62
CA ALA A 43 -3.23 9.88 -8.11
C ALA A 43 -3.82 8.54 -8.62
N ASP A 44 -3.01 7.74 -9.32
CA ASP A 44 -3.41 6.39 -9.77
C ASP A 44 -3.70 5.48 -8.57
N LEU A 45 -2.81 5.49 -7.57
CA LEU A 45 -2.98 4.69 -6.35
C LEU A 45 -4.23 5.07 -5.57
N VAL A 46 -4.53 6.36 -5.42
CA VAL A 46 -5.76 6.81 -4.74
C VAL A 46 -7.01 6.35 -5.49
N ASN A 47 -7.03 6.46 -6.83
CA ASN A 47 -8.15 5.96 -7.63
C ASN A 47 -8.33 4.45 -7.45
N ARG A 48 -7.23 3.68 -7.46
CA ARG A 48 -7.28 2.23 -7.21
C ARG A 48 -7.81 1.90 -5.83
N ILE A 49 -7.36 2.61 -4.78
CA ILE A 49 -7.84 2.40 -3.41
C ILE A 49 -9.37 2.56 -3.34
N VAL A 50 -9.90 3.62 -3.96
CA VAL A 50 -11.35 3.88 -4.00
C VAL A 50 -12.10 2.83 -4.82
N GLN A 51 -11.51 2.34 -5.91
CA GLN A 51 -12.10 1.37 -6.83
C GLN A 51 -11.79 -0.09 -6.47
N THR A 52 -11.09 -0.36 -5.37
CA THR A 52 -10.68 -1.72 -5.01
C THR A 52 -11.93 -2.53 -4.67
N ASP A 53 -12.35 -3.38 -5.61
CA ASP A 53 -13.41 -4.37 -5.45
C ASP A 53 -12.99 -5.49 -4.49
N GLN A 54 -13.91 -6.41 -4.21
CA GLN A 54 -13.64 -7.58 -3.38
C GLN A 54 -12.52 -8.44 -4.01
N LEU A 55 -11.39 -8.53 -3.32
CA LEU A 55 -10.27 -9.39 -3.70
C LEU A 55 -10.44 -10.80 -3.11
N PRO A 56 -9.92 -11.84 -3.79
CA PRO A 56 -9.88 -13.18 -3.23
C PRO A 56 -9.14 -13.20 -1.88
N THR A 57 -9.63 -13.98 -0.92
CA THR A 57 -9.03 -14.08 0.43
C THR A 57 -7.53 -14.38 0.40
N VAL A 58 -7.09 -15.26 -0.50
CA VAL A 58 -5.66 -15.60 -0.66
C VAL A 58 -4.78 -14.39 -0.97
N VAL A 59 -5.30 -13.44 -1.76
CA VAL A 59 -4.59 -12.20 -2.10
C VAL A 59 -4.49 -11.32 -0.87
N ILE A 60 -5.57 -11.21 -0.10
CA ILE A 60 -5.59 -10.43 1.15
C ILE A 60 -4.57 -11.00 2.15
N GLU A 61 -4.50 -12.32 2.30
CA GLU A 61 -3.53 -12.99 3.17
C GLU A 61 -2.07 -12.79 2.74
N GLU A 62 -1.80 -12.69 1.44
CA GLU A 62 -0.46 -12.34 0.93
C GLU A 62 -0.10 -10.90 1.25
N ILE A 63 -1.04 -9.96 1.12
CA ILE A 63 -0.84 -8.56 1.46
C ILE A 63 -0.64 -8.38 2.96
N ASP A 64 -1.41 -9.05 3.81
CA ASP A 64 -1.23 -8.96 5.26
C ASP A 64 0.16 -9.51 5.67
N ARG A 65 0.63 -10.59 5.05
CA ARG A 65 2.01 -11.11 5.24
C ARG A 65 3.09 -10.14 4.77
N LEU A 66 2.85 -9.43 3.67
CA LEU A 66 3.75 -8.37 3.19
C LEU A 66 3.81 -7.23 4.23
N LEU A 67 2.66 -6.73 4.68
CA LEU A 67 2.57 -5.66 5.67
C LEU A 67 3.24 -6.02 6.98
N ASP A 68 3.03 -7.24 7.48
CA ASP A 68 3.70 -7.74 8.69
C ASP A 68 5.23 -7.69 8.56
N ARG A 69 5.77 -8.03 7.39
CA ARG A 69 7.21 -7.94 7.11
C ARG A 69 7.70 -6.49 7.09
N LEU A 70 6.91 -5.58 6.55
CA LEU A 70 7.26 -4.18 6.39
C LEU A 70 7.15 -3.37 7.68
N ILE A 71 6.27 -3.77 8.60
CA ILE A 71 6.01 -3.07 9.86
C ILE A 71 6.93 -3.54 10.99
N ARG A 72 7.39 -4.79 10.96
CA ARG A 72 8.41 -5.33 11.87
C ARG A 72 9.78 -4.69 11.66
#